data_AF-A0A929DBD8-F1
#
_entry.id   AF-A0A929DBD8-F1
#
_cell.length_a   1.000
_cell.length_b   1.000
_cell.length_c   1.000
_cell.angle_alpha   90.00
_cell.angle_beta   90.00
_cell.angle_gamma   90.00
#
_symmetry.space_group_name_H-M   'P 1'
#
loop_
_entity.id
_entity.type
_entity.pdbx_description
1 polymer ?
#
loop_
_entity_poly.entity_id
_entity_poly.type
_entity_poly.pdbx_seq_one_letter_code
_entity_poly.pdbx_strand_id
1 'polypeptide(L)'
;MRIVEIAASSTGSDHSFDVNPCGGTHVAHTGEIGLIKIVRLDHRGDETRVEFLCGGRARRDYGAKNTMINRLSTMLTVGHWELDEAVERLQGEAKQLRQDLRRARKRLLKAEAAELAEAAAACGPYGVVGQVWQGREPGELRALAQELVQRSAVVALLAGVGERTHLCFACSEGLSLDVASLLREACAQLGGKGGGQPHLAQGSAPATDLTRVEAVVFDILSHLKPGP
;
A
#
# COMPACT_ATOMS: atom_id res chain seq x y z
N MET A 1 10.56 59.63 -14.90
CA MET A 1 11.25 58.35 -15.17
C MET A 1 12.69 58.50 -14.71
N ARG A 2 13.20 57.64 -13.82
CA ARG A 2 14.59 57.69 -13.34
C ARG A 2 15.38 56.59 -14.04
N ILE A 3 16.60 56.89 -14.46
CA ILE A 3 17.53 55.89 -14.99
C ILE A 3 18.26 55.29 -13.80
N VAL A 4 18.34 53.96 -13.75
CA VAL A 4 19.13 53.22 -12.76
C VAL A 4 20.24 52.50 -13.50
N GLU A 5 21.44 52.61 -12.93
CA GLU A 5 22.65 52.02 -13.46
C GLU A 5 23.26 51.04 -12.46
N ILE A 6 23.63 49.86 -12.95
CA ILE A 6 24.49 48.91 -12.25
C ILE A 6 25.86 48.99 -12.93
N ALA A 7 26.87 49.53 -12.24
CA ALA A 7 28.20 49.77 -12.82
C ALA A 7 29.15 48.56 -12.64
N ALA A 8 30.04 48.32 -13.62
CA ALA A 8 31.04 47.26 -13.58
C ALA A 8 32.34 47.72 -12.87
N SER A 9 32.36 47.66 -11.53
CA SER A 9 33.53 47.94 -10.67
C SER A 9 34.16 49.35 -10.75
N SER A 10 34.85 49.75 -9.68
CA SER A 10 35.46 51.08 -9.52
C SER A 10 36.81 51.27 -10.23
N THR A 11 37.21 50.35 -11.10
CA THR A 11 38.50 50.43 -11.83
C THR A 11 38.29 50.82 -13.29
N GLY A 12 38.15 52.13 -13.52
CA GLY A 12 38.64 52.83 -14.72
C GLY A 12 38.05 52.50 -16.10
N SER A 13 37.13 51.56 -16.25
CA SER A 13 36.35 51.39 -17.49
C SER A 13 35.01 52.09 -17.36
N ASP A 14 34.78 53.11 -18.18
CA ASP A 14 33.61 54.00 -18.19
C ASP A 14 32.34 53.32 -18.76
N HIS A 15 32.09 52.06 -18.37
CA HIS A 15 31.06 51.22 -18.95
C HIS A 15 30.15 50.64 -17.86
N SER A 16 28.92 51.14 -17.86
CA SER A 16 27.78 50.60 -17.11
C SER A 16 27.49 49.14 -17.51
N PHE A 17 27.29 48.23 -16.54
CA PHE A 17 26.94 46.83 -16.80
C PHE A 17 25.49 46.69 -17.27
N ASP A 18 24.58 47.41 -16.62
CA ASP A 18 23.15 47.39 -16.91
C ASP A 18 22.54 48.77 -16.65
N VAL A 19 21.86 49.34 -17.65
CA VAL A 19 21.21 50.65 -17.56
C VAL A 19 19.76 50.49 -17.95
N ASN A 20 18.87 50.64 -16.98
CA ASN A 20 17.44 50.47 -17.19
C ASN A 20 16.65 51.62 -16.59
N PRO A 21 15.61 52.10 -17.28
CA PRO A 21 14.69 53.05 -16.68
C PRO A 21 13.79 52.31 -15.67
N CYS A 22 13.99 52.58 -14.38
CA CYS A 22 13.24 51.93 -13.31
C CYS A 22 12.68 52.97 -12.32
N GLY A 23 11.40 52.81 -11.94
CA GLY A 23 10.75 53.62 -10.91
C GLY A 23 10.77 53.00 -9.52
N GLY A 24 11.45 51.87 -9.34
CA GLY A 24 11.49 51.09 -8.10
C GLY A 24 12.43 51.67 -7.03
N THR A 25 12.47 50.99 -5.89
CA THR A 25 13.48 51.24 -4.85
C THR A 25 14.72 50.40 -5.13
N HIS A 26 15.88 51.01 -5.00
CA HIS A 26 17.17 50.39 -5.27
C HIS A 26 18.10 50.55 -4.08
N VAL A 27 18.96 49.55 -3.90
CA VAL A 27 20.08 49.59 -2.98
C VAL A 27 21.16 50.54 -3.50
N ALA A 28 22.01 51.05 -2.61
CA ALA A 28 23.11 51.92 -3.02
C ALA A 28 24.25 51.10 -3.66
N HIS A 29 24.45 49.87 -3.20
CA HIS A 29 25.52 48.99 -3.67
C HIS A 29 24.98 47.58 -3.90
N THR A 30 25.45 46.89 -4.94
CA THR A 30 25.00 45.52 -5.27
C THR A 30 25.28 44.52 -4.15
N GLY A 31 26.31 44.76 -3.33
CA GLY A 31 26.61 43.94 -2.14
C GLY A 31 25.49 43.93 -1.09
N GLU A 32 24.65 44.97 -1.03
CA GLU A 32 23.50 45.04 -0.11
C GLU A 32 22.39 44.05 -0.49
N ILE A 33 22.36 43.57 -1.74
CA ILE A 33 21.42 42.53 -2.19
C ILE A 33 21.73 41.19 -1.51
N GLY A 34 23.01 40.92 -1.24
CA GLY A 34 23.49 39.67 -0.64
C GLY A 34 23.32 38.45 -1.55
N LEU A 35 23.12 37.28 -0.95
CA LEU A 35 22.96 36.00 -1.67
C LEU A 35 21.81 36.09 -2.68
N ILE A 36 22.07 35.73 -3.93
CA ILE A 36 21.04 35.50 -4.95
C ILE A 36 20.99 34.01 -5.26
N LYS A 37 19.82 33.40 -5.14
CA LYS A 37 19.60 31.99 -5.47
C LYS A 37 18.46 31.85 -6.46
N ILE A 38 18.75 31.23 -7.60
CA ILE A 38 17.74 30.68 -8.51
C ILE A 38 17.11 29.47 -7.82
N VAL A 39 15.79 29.53 -7.60
CA VAL A 39 15.02 28.48 -6.94
C VAL A 39 14.21 27.66 -7.94
N ARG A 40 13.90 28.21 -9.12
CA ARG A 40 13.18 27.53 -10.18
C ARG A 40 13.52 28.12 -11.55
N LEU A 41 13.60 27.23 -12.54
CA LEU A 41 13.64 27.56 -13.96
C LEU A 41 12.40 26.94 -14.61
N ASP A 42 11.64 27.75 -15.35
CA ASP A 42 10.42 27.33 -16.04
C ASP A 42 10.56 27.70 -17.53
N HIS A 43 10.69 26.68 -18.39
CA HIS A 43 10.87 26.86 -19.83
C HIS A 43 9.51 26.94 -20.54
N ARG A 44 9.31 27.95 -21.38
CA ARG A 44 8.05 28.24 -22.09
C ARG A 44 8.35 28.52 -23.57
N GLY A 45 8.38 27.45 -24.36
CA GLY A 45 8.85 27.54 -25.75
C GLY A 45 10.31 28.01 -25.76
N ASP A 46 10.58 29.11 -26.45
CA ASP A 46 11.91 29.72 -26.54
C ASP A 46 12.25 30.63 -25.33
N GLU A 47 11.29 30.89 -24.44
CA GLU A 47 11.49 31.75 -23.27
C GLU A 47 11.82 30.93 -22.01
N THR A 48 12.57 31.51 -21.08
CA THR A 48 12.84 30.92 -19.76
C THR A 48 12.48 31.91 -18.66
N ARG A 49 11.51 31.52 -17.81
CA ARG A 49 11.20 32.25 -16.59
C ARG A 49 12.14 31.78 -15.47
N VAL A 50 12.85 32.73 -14.88
CA VAL A 50 13.77 32.51 -13.76
C VAL A 50 13.13 33.01 -12.48
N GLU A 51 12.89 32.12 -11.52
CA GLU A 51 12.48 32.52 -10.17
C GLU A 51 13.68 32.48 -9.24
N PHE A 52 13.90 33.57 -8.52
CA PHE A 52 15.04 33.72 -7.63
C PHE A 52 14.67 34.41 -6.31
N LEU A 53 15.46 34.12 -5.28
CA LEU A 53 15.41 34.77 -3.98
C LEU A 53 16.70 35.55 -3.77
N CYS A 54 16.59 36.69 -3.07
CA CYS A 54 17.75 37.50 -2.70
C CYS A 54 17.85 37.71 -1.18
N GLY A 55 19.07 37.99 -0.72
CA GLY A 55 19.40 38.43 0.63
C GLY A 55 18.83 37.52 1.71
N GLY A 56 18.16 38.11 2.70
CA GLY A 56 17.57 37.39 3.82
C GLY A 56 16.54 36.32 3.42
N ARG A 57 15.85 36.46 2.29
CA ARG A 57 14.91 35.44 1.80
C ARG A 57 15.65 34.19 1.35
N ALA A 58 16.71 34.35 0.56
CA ALA A 58 17.55 33.24 0.13
C ALA A 58 18.23 32.55 1.33
N ARG A 59 18.76 33.33 2.28
CA ARG A 59 19.38 32.77 3.50
C ARG A 59 18.40 31.91 4.32
N ARG A 60 17.16 32.37 4.50
CA ARG A 60 16.13 31.61 5.23
C ARG A 60 15.76 30.32 4.51
N ASP A 61 15.63 30.35 3.18
CA ASP A 61 15.37 29.16 2.36
C ASP A 61 16.48 28.09 2.55
N TYR A 62 17.76 28.49 2.46
CA TYR A 62 18.88 27.59 2.71
C TYR A 62 18.92 27.07 4.15
N GLY A 63 18.64 27.92 5.15
CA GLY A 63 18.58 27.51 6.55
C GLY A 63 17.52 26.44 6.81
N ALA A 64 16.34 26.59 6.20
CA ALA A 64 15.27 25.59 6.29
C ALA A 64 15.68 24.26 5.64
N LYS A 65 16.27 24.29 4.44
CA LYS A 65 16.77 23.10 3.74
C LYS A 65 17.89 22.40 4.51
N ASN A 66 18.85 23.14 5.04
CA ASN A 66 19.95 22.60 5.85
C ASN A 66 19.43 21.92 7.12
N THR A 67 18.44 22.52 7.79
CA THR A 67 17.80 21.92 8.97
C THR A 67 17.12 20.60 8.62
N MET A 68 16.40 20.55 7.49
CA MET A 68 15.75 19.34 7.00
C MET A 68 16.78 18.24 6.68
N ILE A 69 17.83 18.59 5.94
CA ILE A 69 18.92 17.67 5.54
C ILE A 69 19.63 17.09 6.77
N ASN A 70 19.97 17.92 7.76
CA ASN A 70 20.62 17.46 8.99
C ASN A 70 19.72 16.53 9.80
N ARG A 71 18.42 16.83 9.87
CA ARG A 71 17.44 15.96 10.53
C ARG A 71 17.37 14.59 9.83
N LEU A 72 17.26 14.57 8.50
CA LEU A 72 17.22 13.33 7.73
C LEU A 72 18.52 12.52 7.87
N SER A 73 19.67 13.19 7.80
CA SER A 73 21.00 12.57 7.98
C SER A 73 21.11 11.90 9.35
N THR A 74 20.60 12.57 10.39
CA THR A 74 20.54 12.00 11.75
C THR A 74 19.58 10.81 11.84
N MET A 75 18.37 10.93 11.28
CA MET A 75 17.37 9.85 11.30
C MET A 75 17.86 8.59 10.59
N LEU A 76 18.62 8.76 9.51
CA LEU A 76 19.16 7.67 8.69
C LEU A 76 20.56 7.24 9.12
N THR A 77 21.19 8.00 10.03
CA THR A 77 22.57 7.78 10.50
C THR A 77 23.58 7.71 9.34
N VAL A 78 23.48 8.66 8.40
CA VAL A 78 24.38 8.76 7.22
C VAL A 78 24.83 10.20 7.02
N GLY A 79 25.88 10.42 6.24
CA GLY A 79 26.26 11.75 5.79
C GLY A 79 25.22 12.35 4.84
N HIS A 80 25.12 13.68 4.80
CA HIS A 80 24.12 14.33 3.93
C HIS A 80 24.33 14.07 2.44
N TRP A 81 25.55 13.74 2.02
CA TRP A 81 25.89 13.35 0.64
C TRP A 81 25.43 11.92 0.30
N GLU A 82 25.17 11.10 1.31
CA GLU A 82 24.78 9.68 1.17
C GLU A 82 23.25 9.50 1.34
N LEU A 83 22.51 10.61 1.53
CA LEU A 83 21.07 10.56 1.79
C LEU A 83 20.30 9.86 0.67
N ASP A 84 20.65 10.14 -0.58
CA ASP A 84 19.96 9.57 -1.74
C ASP A 84 20.17 8.04 -1.78
N GLU A 85 21.41 7.58 -1.62
CA GLU A 85 21.75 6.14 -1.57
C GLU A 85 21.06 5.44 -0.38
N ALA A 86 21.01 6.11 0.79
CA ALA A 86 20.33 5.58 1.97
C ALA A 86 18.82 5.41 1.74
N VAL A 87 18.19 6.37 1.06
CA VAL A 87 16.76 6.29 0.71
C VAL A 87 16.51 5.17 -0.30
N GLU A 88 17.33 5.05 -1.34
CA GLU A 88 17.23 3.97 -2.33
C GLU A 88 17.38 2.59 -1.69
N ARG A 89 18.37 2.44 -0.81
CA ARG A 89 18.58 1.19 -0.05
C ARG A 89 17.36 0.83 0.80
N LEU A 90 16.80 1.79 1.56
CA LEU A 90 15.60 1.56 2.37
C LEU A 90 14.39 1.16 1.51
N GLN A 91 14.21 1.78 0.35
CA GLN A 91 13.14 1.40 -0.58
C GLN A 91 13.34 -0.01 -1.14
N GLY A 92 14.58 -0.36 -1.48
CA GLY A 92 14.98 -1.70 -1.90
C GLY A 92 14.70 -2.76 -0.83
N GLU A 93 15.16 -2.53 0.39
CA GLU A 93 14.91 -3.40 1.55
C GLU A 93 13.41 -3.56 1.82
N ALA A 94 12.64 -2.47 1.81
CA ALA A 94 11.19 -2.53 1.99
C ALA A 94 10.48 -3.33 0.89
N LYS A 95 10.95 -3.23 -0.36
CA LYS A 95 10.43 -4.04 -1.47
C LYS A 95 10.76 -5.52 -1.28
N GLN A 96 12.00 -5.83 -0.90
CA GLN A 96 12.46 -7.19 -0.67
C GLN A 96 11.70 -7.85 0.50
N LEU A 97 11.61 -7.17 1.64
CA LEU A 97 10.85 -7.64 2.82
C LEU A 97 9.38 -7.92 2.49
N ARG A 98 8.74 -7.07 1.68
CA ARG A 98 7.35 -7.32 1.21
C ARG A 98 7.25 -8.56 0.33
N GLN A 99 8.23 -8.85 -0.51
CA GLN A 99 8.26 -10.06 -1.32
C GLN A 99 8.49 -11.30 -0.45
N ASP A 100 9.43 -11.24 0.49
CA ASP A 100 9.73 -12.34 1.40
C ASP A 100 8.55 -12.65 2.32
N LEU A 101 7.86 -11.63 2.82
CA LEU A 101 6.62 -11.81 3.59
C LEU A 101 5.53 -12.50 2.77
N ARG A 102 5.36 -12.14 1.48
CA ARG A 102 4.41 -12.83 0.59
C ARG A 102 4.79 -14.29 0.38
N ARG A 103 6.09 -14.58 0.17
CA ARG A 103 6.59 -15.95 0.01
C ARG A 103 6.41 -16.78 1.30
N ALA A 104 6.73 -16.21 2.45
CA ALA A 104 6.56 -16.85 3.75
C ALA A 104 5.09 -17.16 4.05
N ARG A 105 4.20 -16.18 3.85
CA ARG A 105 2.74 -16.38 4.00
C ARG A 105 2.20 -17.46 3.06
N LYS A 106 2.65 -17.49 1.80
CA LYS A 106 2.26 -18.55 0.86
C LYS A 106 2.73 -19.93 1.32
N ARG A 107 3.96 -20.05 1.86
CA ARG A 107 4.47 -21.31 2.42
C ARG A 107 3.67 -21.75 3.66
N LEU A 108 3.33 -20.81 4.54
CA LEU A 108 2.51 -21.07 5.72
C LEU A 108 1.13 -21.59 5.33
N LEU A 109 0.43 -20.88 4.43
CA LEU A 109 -0.89 -21.30 3.94
C LEU A 109 -0.85 -22.69 3.28
N LYS A 110 0.23 -23.02 2.56
CA LYS A 110 0.41 -24.35 1.96
C LYS A 110 0.58 -25.46 3.00
N ALA A 111 1.34 -25.19 4.06
CA ALA A 111 1.53 -26.15 5.16
C ALA A 111 0.21 -26.35 5.91
N GLU A 112 -0.46 -25.25 6.26
CA GLU A 112 -1.76 -25.29 6.94
C GLU A 112 -2.83 -26.01 6.09
N ALA A 113 -2.90 -25.73 4.78
CA ALA A 113 -3.79 -26.44 3.88
C ALA A 113 -3.43 -27.94 3.73
N ALA A 114 -2.19 -28.36 4.01
CA ALA A 114 -1.84 -29.78 4.07
C ALA A 114 -2.42 -30.42 5.34
N GLU A 115 -2.14 -29.82 6.50
CA GLU A 115 -2.61 -30.31 7.81
C GLU A 115 -4.15 -30.39 7.87
N LEU A 116 -4.83 -29.33 7.41
CA LEU A 116 -6.28 -29.30 7.37
C LEU A 116 -6.89 -30.31 6.40
N ALA A 117 -6.21 -30.59 5.28
CA ALA A 117 -6.68 -31.59 4.33
C ALA A 117 -6.48 -33.03 4.85
N GLU A 118 -5.42 -33.28 5.61
CA GLU A 118 -5.22 -34.57 6.30
C GLU A 118 -6.26 -34.82 7.38
N ALA A 119 -6.71 -33.75 8.06
CA ALA A 119 -7.78 -33.79 9.06
C ALA A 119 -9.20 -33.69 8.46
N ALA A 120 -9.34 -33.66 7.12
CA ALA A 120 -10.63 -33.46 6.47
C ALA A 120 -11.59 -34.62 6.74
N ALA A 121 -12.86 -34.30 7.03
CA ALA A 121 -13.90 -35.30 7.22
C ALA A 121 -14.29 -35.91 5.86
N ALA A 122 -14.30 -37.23 5.74
CA ALA A 122 -14.71 -37.90 4.51
C ALA A 122 -16.23 -37.75 4.29
N CYS A 123 -16.64 -37.28 3.10
CA CYS A 123 -18.03 -37.12 2.71
C CYS A 123 -18.23 -37.66 1.28
N GLY A 124 -18.45 -38.98 1.18
CA GLY A 124 -18.58 -39.66 -0.12
C GLY A 124 -17.29 -39.53 -0.95
N PRO A 125 -17.33 -38.92 -2.15
CA PRO A 125 -16.18 -38.85 -3.05
C PRO A 125 -15.19 -37.72 -2.73
N TYR A 126 -15.45 -36.87 -1.71
CA TYR A 126 -14.59 -35.75 -1.35
C TYR A 126 -14.37 -35.63 0.17
N GLY A 127 -13.25 -35.03 0.57
CA GLY A 127 -12.98 -34.60 1.94
C GLY A 127 -13.52 -33.19 2.18
N VAL A 128 -14.02 -32.93 3.38
CA VAL A 128 -14.57 -31.63 3.76
C VAL A 128 -13.79 -31.02 4.91
N VAL A 129 -13.39 -29.77 4.73
CA VAL A 129 -12.69 -28.96 5.73
C VAL A 129 -13.62 -27.83 6.16
N GLY A 130 -14.23 -27.98 7.34
CA GLY A 130 -15.00 -26.93 7.99
C GLY A 130 -14.20 -26.33 9.14
N GLN A 131 -13.86 -25.04 9.05
CA GLN A 131 -13.07 -24.37 10.09
C GLN A 131 -13.54 -22.94 10.32
N VAL A 132 -13.56 -22.54 11.59
CA VAL A 132 -13.95 -21.21 12.04
C VAL A 132 -12.84 -20.65 12.92
N TRP A 133 -12.41 -19.42 12.63
CA TRP A 133 -11.35 -18.76 13.40
C TRP A 133 -11.82 -17.42 13.95
N GLN A 134 -11.28 -17.04 15.11
CA GLN A 134 -11.36 -15.66 15.59
C GLN A 134 -10.33 -14.80 14.84
N GLY A 135 -10.79 -13.70 14.24
CA GLY A 135 -9.95 -12.64 13.68
C GLY A 135 -9.30 -12.91 12.33
N ARG A 136 -9.66 -13.98 11.62
CA ARG A 136 -9.15 -14.21 10.26
C ARG A 136 -9.86 -13.35 9.23
N GLU A 137 -9.05 -12.65 8.44
CA GLU A 137 -9.51 -11.71 7.42
C GLU A 137 -10.01 -12.41 6.15
N PRO A 138 -10.94 -11.79 5.38
CA PRO A 138 -11.49 -12.37 4.14
C PRO A 138 -10.44 -12.81 3.14
N GLY A 139 -9.36 -12.03 2.99
CA GLY A 139 -8.28 -12.32 2.06
C GLY A 139 -7.50 -13.57 2.43
N GLU A 140 -7.32 -13.82 3.73
CA GLU A 140 -6.64 -15.02 4.24
C GLU A 140 -7.53 -16.26 4.08
N LEU A 141 -8.82 -16.15 4.42
CA LEU A 141 -9.80 -17.22 4.20
C LEU A 141 -9.86 -17.63 2.73
N ARG A 142 -9.91 -16.66 1.79
CA ARG A 142 -9.89 -16.94 0.36
C ARG A 142 -8.61 -17.65 -0.06
N ALA A 143 -7.45 -17.16 0.39
CA ALA A 143 -6.16 -17.73 0.01
C ALA A 143 -6.01 -19.17 0.54
N LEU A 144 -6.43 -19.44 1.78
CA LEU A 144 -6.42 -20.78 2.35
C LEU A 144 -7.40 -21.72 1.62
N ALA A 145 -8.63 -21.27 1.37
CA ALA A 145 -9.61 -22.04 0.60
C ALA A 145 -9.08 -22.42 -0.79
N GLN A 146 -8.40 -21.48 -1.47
CA GLN A 146 -7.78 -21.71 -2.78
C GLN A 146 -6.60 -22.70 -2.74
N GLU A 147 -5.81 -22.72 -1.67
CA GLU A 147 -4.74 -23.73 -1.49
C GLU A 147 -5.33 -25.11 -1.12
N LEU A 148 -6.42 -25.16 -0.35
CA LEU A 148 -7.12 -26.41 -0.02
C LEU A 148 -7.69 -27.09 -1.28
N VAL A 149 -8.39 -26.34 -2.13
CA VAL A 149 -9.07 -26.90 -3.32
C VAL A 149 -8.13 -27.15 -4.52
N GLN A 150 -6.86 -26.78 -4.41
CA GLN A 150 -5.82 -27.28 -5.33
C GLN A 150 -5.53 -28.78 -5.11
N ARG A 151 -5.91 -29.32 -3.96
CA ARG A 151 -5.86 -30.76 -3.69
C ARG A 151 -7.07 -31.42 -4.35
N SER A 152 -6.92 -32.68 -4.76
CA SER A 152 -8.01 -33.40 -5.39
C SER A 152 -9.14 -33.67 -4.38
N ALA A 153 -10.38 -33.46 -4.82
CA ALA A 153 -11.58 -33.83 -4.09
C ALA A 153 -11.69 -33.25 -2.66
N VAL A 154 -11.42 -31.95 -2.50
CA VAL A 154 -11.63 -31.20 -1.25
C VAL A 154 -12.74 -30.15 -1.41
N VAL A 155 -13.57 -30.02 -0.38
CA VAL A 155 -14.52 -28.92 -0.18
C VAL A 155 -14.12 -28.15 1.09
N ALA A 156 -13.93 -26.84 0.97
CA ALA A 156 -13.54 -25.96 2.07
C ALA A 156 -14.71 -25.06 2.46
N LEU A 157 -15.12 -25.10 3.73
CA LEU A 157 -16.13 -24.23 4.33
C LEU A 157 -15.48 -23.42 5.46
N LEU A 158 -14.95 -22.25 5.13
CA LEU A 158 -14.12 -21.46 6.04
C LEU A 158 -14.85 -20.22 6.54
N ALA A 159 -14.67 -19.86 7.81
CA ALA A 159 -15.21 -18.64 8.37
C ALA A 159 -14.24 -17.94 9.34
N GLY A 160 -14.35 -16.61 9.40
CA GLY A 160 -13.59 -15.74 10.31
C GLY A 160 -14.52 -14.80 11.06
N VAL A 161 -14.36 -14.70 12.37
CA VAL A 161 -15.20 -13.86 13.25
C VAL A 161 -14.40 -12.69 13.80
N GLY A 162 -14.81 -11.46 13.48
CA GLY A 162 -14.20 -10.23 13.97
C GLY A 162 -15.23 -9.10 14.08
N GLU A 163 -14.89 -7.89 13.61
CA GLU A 163 -15.86 -6.78 13.49
C GLU A 163 -17.05 -7.13 12.59
N ARG A 164 -16.84 -8.08 11.68
CA ARG A 164 -17.86 -8.76 10.88
C ARG A 164 -17.52 -10.24 10.84
N THR A 165 -18.52 -11.05 10.50
CA THR A 165 -18.28 -12.45 10.18
C THR A 165 -18.04 -12.58 8.70
N HIS A 166 -16.94 -13.20 8.30
CA HIS A 166 -16.58 -13.43 6.91
C HIS A 166 -16.58 -14.92 6.61
N LEU A 167 -17.13 -15.30 5.45
CA LEU A 167 -17.20 -16.69 5.01
C LEU A 167 -16.56 -16.82 3.64
N CYS A 168 -15.82 -17.91 3.42
CA CYS A 168 -15.31 -18.28 2.11
C CYS A 168 -15.46 -19.78 1.91
N PHE A 169 -16.29 -20.15 0.93
CA PHE A 169 -16.50 -21.55 0.56
C PHE A 169 -15.89 -21.81 -0.81
N ALA A 170 -15.25 -22.97 -0.96
CA ALA A 170 -14.63 -23.38 -2.21
C ALA A 170 -14.72 -24.89 -2.39
N CYS A 171 -14.76 -25.36 -3.64
CA CYS A 171 -14.62 -26.79 -3.94
C CYS A 171 -13.57 -27.01 -5.03
N SER A 172 -13.00 -28.20 -5.03
CA SER A 172 -12.03 -28.64 -6.03
C SER A 172 -12.67 -28.75 -7.40
N GLU A 173 -11.87 -28.51 -8.44
CA GLU A 173 -12.34 -28.64 -9.83
C GLU A 173 -12.86 -30.06 -10.11
N GLY A 174 -13.94 -30.16 -10.88
CA GLY A 174 -14.58 -31.43 -11.24
C GLY A 174 -15.62 -31.96 -10.24
N LEU A 175 -15.80 -31.31 -9.08
CA LEU A 175 -16.89 -31.64 -8.16
C LEU A 175 -18.22 -31.01 -8.63
N SER A 176 -19.28 -31.81 -8.72
CA SER A 176 -20.63 -31.33 -9.00
C SER A 176 -21.29 -30.78 -7.73
N LEU A 177 -20.70 -29.73 -7.16
CA LEU A 177 -21.17 -29.07 -5.94
C LEU A 177 -21.17 -27.55 -6.14
N ASP A 178 -22.34 -26.93 -5.93
CA ASP A 178 -22.47 -25.47 -5.95
C ASP A 178 -22.23 -24.88 -4.55
N VAL A 179 -20.98 -24.51 -4.26
CA VAL A 179 -20.63 -23.88 -2.98
C VAL A 179 -21.17 -22.45 -2.85
N ALA A 180 -21.55 -21.79 -3.95
CA ALA A 180 -22.16 -20.46 -3.90
C ALA A 180 -23.59 -20.52 -3.36
N SER A 181 -24.33 -21.58 -3.65
CA SER A 181 -25.64 -21.85 -3.02
C SER A 181 -25.50 -22.11 -1.52
N LEU A 182 -24.57 -22.97 -1.11
CA LEU A 182 -24.30 -23.25 0.31
C LEU A 182 -23.87 -22.01 1.08
N LEU A 183 -23.03 -21.16 0.48
CA LEU A 183 -22.59 -19.93 1.12
C LEU A 183 -23.73 -18.92 1.28
N ARG A 184 -24.65 -18.84 0.31
CA ARG A 184 -25.84 -17.99 0.42
C ARG A 184 -26.75 -18.44 1.57
N GLU A 185 -26.93 -19.74 1.72
CA GLU A 185 -27.67 -20.33 2.84
C GLU A 185 -27.01 -20.00 4.19
N ALA A 186 -25.71 -20.28 4.33
CA ALA A 186 -24.94 -19.96 5.54
C ALA A 186 -25.00 -18.46 5.90
N CYS A 187 -24.83 -17.59 4.90
CA CYS A 187 -24.96 -16.16 5.10
C CYS A 187 -26.36 -15.77 5.57
N ALA A 188 -27.42 -16.35 4.97
CA ALA A 188 -28.80 -16.05 5.36
C ALA A 188 -29.09 -16.41 6.83
N GLN A 189 -28.60 -17.56 7.31
CA GLN A 189 -28.73 -17.97 8.72
C GLN A 189 -28.02 -17.01 9.69
N LEU A 190 -26.94 -16.39 9.24
CA LEU A 190 -26.18 -15.38 9.99
C LEU A 190 -26.69 -13.94 9.79
N GLY A 191 -27.74 -13.72 9.00
CA GLY A 191 -28.25 -12.38 8.68
C GLY A 191 -27.34 -11.58 7.74
N GLY A 192 -26.49 -12.27 6.99
CA GLY A 192 -25.54 -11.72 6.04
C GLY A 192 -25.95 -11.91 4.57
N LYS A 193 -25.02 -11.55 3.69
CA LYS A 193 -25.13 -11.75 2.24
C LYS A 193 -23.80 -12.21 1.68
N GLY A 194 -23.86 -13.02 0.62
CA GLY A 194 -22.69 -13.54 -0.07
C GLY A 194 -23.02 -13.99 -1.47
N GLY A 195 -21.98 -14.30 -2.24
CA GLY A 195 -22.09 -14.74 -3.62
C GLY A 195 -20.73 -15.13 -4.20
N GLY A 196 -20.74 -15.56 -5.46
CA GLY A 196 -19.53 -15.97 -6.16
C GLY A 196 -19.84 -16.95 -7.28
N GLN A 197 -18.80 -17.67 -7.70
CA GLN A 197 -18.90 -18.71 -8.71
C GLN A 197 -19.24 -20.05 -8.05
N PRO A 198 -19.80 -21.03 -8.79
CA PRO A 198 -20.18 -22.33 -8.24
C PRO A 198 -19.06 -23.06 -7.49
N HIS A 199 -17.79 -22.81 -7.84
CA HIS A 199 -16.62 -23.41 -7.22
C HIS A 199 -15.91 -22.54 -6.16
N LEU A 200 -16.28 -21.25 -6.04
CA LEU A 200 -15.67 -20.32 -5.09
C LEU A 200 -16.61 -19.15 -4.78
N ALA A 201 -17.00 -19.04 -3.51
CA ALA A 201 -17.92 -18.02 -3.03
C ALA A 201 -17.43 -17.34 -1.75
N GLN A 202 -17.85 -16.09 -1.56
CA GLN A 202 -17.53 -15.28 -0.39
C GLN A 202 -18.74 -14.50 0.10
N GLY A 203 -18.79 -14.29 1.41
CA GLY A 203 -19.87 -13.55 2.04
C GLY A 203 -19.43 -12.87 3.32
N SER A 204 -20.31 -12.00 3.79
CA SER A 204 -20.19 -11.40 5.11
C SER A 204 -21.53 -11.32 5.81
N ALA A 205 -21.48 -11.45 7.12
CA ALA A 205 -22.59 -11.24 8.03
C ALA A 205 -22.18 -10.24 9.13
N PRO A 206 -23.14 -9.69 9.89
CA PRO A 206 -22.84 -8.93 11.10
C PRO A 206 -21.92 -9.71 12.05
N ALA A 207 -21.27 -9.00 12.97
CA ALA A 207 -20.54 -9.64 14.05
C ALA A 207 -21.48 -10.56 14.85
N THR A 208 -21.00 -11.75 15.15
CA THR A 208 -21.69 -12.70 16.02
C THR A 208 -20.66 -13.57 16.73
N ASP A 209 -21.11 -14.46 17.60
CA ASP A 209 -20.21 -15.29 18.40
C ASP A 209 -19.69 -16.49 17.59
N LEU A 210 -18.46 -16.90 17.89
CA LEU A 210 -17.77 -18.03 17.24
C LEU A 210 -18.65 -19.29 17.21
N THR A 211 -19.30 -19.61 18.34
CA THR A 211 -20.15 -20.80 18.50
C THR A 211 -21.35 -20.82 17.56
N ARG A 212 -21.95 -19.66 17.28
CA ARG A 212 -23.06 -19.55 16.33
C ARG A 212 -22.57 -19.82 14.91
N VAL A 213 -21.40 -19.32 14.56
CA VAL A 213 -20.81 -19.54 13.23
C VAL A 213 -20.39 -20.99 13.05
N GLU A 214 -19.80 -21.61 14.07
CA GLU A 214 -19.50 -23.05 14.10
C GLU A 214 -20.75 -23.90 13.90
N ALA A 215 -21.85 -23.58 14.58
CA ALA A 215 -23.13 -24.26 14.41
C ALA A 215 -23.67 -24.15 12.98
N VAL A 216 -23.60 -22.96 12.36
CA VAL A 216 -24.04 -22.77 10.96
C VAL A 216 -23.14 -23.53 9.99
N VAL A 217 -21.81 -23.48 10.17
CA VAL A 217 -20.88 -24.25 9.32
C VAL A 217 -21.15 -25.74 9.47
N PHE A 218 -21.39 -26.24 10.69
CA PHE A 218 -21.73 -27.64 10.95
C PHE A 218 -23.08 -28.05 10.34
N ASP A 219 -24.10 -27.19 10.41
CA ASP A 219 -25.40 -27.41 9.76
C ASP A 219 -25.24 -27.59 8.24
N ILE A 220 -24.48 -26.70 7.59
CA ILE A 220 -24.15 -26.80 6.17
C ILE A 220 -23.35 -28.07 5.86
N LEU A 221 -22.41 -28.47 6.73
CA LEU A 221 -21.69 -29.75 6.59
C LEU A 221 -22.66 -30.95 6.59
N SER A 222 -23.71 -30.91 7.40
CA SER A 222 -24.70 -31.99 7.47
C SER A 222 -25.58 -32.11 6.22
N HIS A 223 -25.74 -31.00 5.48
CA HIS A 223 -26.45 -30.97 4.19
C HIS A 223 -25.61 -31.55 3.03
N LEU A 224 -24.29 -31.63 3.19
CA LEU A 224 -23.42 -32.33 2.25
C LEU A 224 -23.67 -33.83 2.39
N LYS A 225 -24.55 -34.37 1.54
CA LYS A 225 -24.76 -35.81 1.48
C LYS A 225 -23.55 -36.49 0.84
N PRO A 226 -23.18 -37.71 1.28
CA PRO A 226 -22.32 -38.54 0.47
C PRO A 226 -23.01 -38.72 -0.88
N GLY A 227 -22.32 -38.35 -1.97
CA GLY A 227 -22.78 -38.67 -3.31
C GLY A 227 -22.99 -40.19 -3.47
N PRO A 228 -23.83 -40.62 -4.42
CA PRO A 228 -24.04 -42.05 -4.70
C PRO A 228 -22.74 -42.78 -5.02
#